data_AF-A0AAW5FPI4-F1
#
_entry.id   AF-A0AAW5FPI4-F1
#
_cell.length_a   1.000
_cell.length_b   1.000
_cell.length_c   1.000
_cell.angle_alpha   90.00
_cell.angle_beta   90.00
_cell.angle_gamma   90.00
#
_symmetry.space_group_name_H-M   'P 1'
#
loop_
_entity.id
_entity.type
_entity.pdbx_description
1 polymer ?
#
loop_
_entity_poly.entity_id
_entity_poly.type
_entity_poly.pdbx_seq_one_letter_code
_entity_poly.pdbx_strand_id
1 'polypeptide(L)'
;MSRPWKHPKTGIYQLRKAVPEDLRKLVGKREEKVSLQTRDPAEAKVRHANALAELEARWANLRAGPVPLTEREAHRFATVAHDQWLEQYRDNPSQQTNWDTVAGDRLFGPPRPEKRSWLPLSGH
;
A
#
# COMPACT_ATOMS: atom_id res chain seq x y z
N MET A 1 -6.91 -6.57 -26.12
CA MET A 1 -5.47 -6.29 -25.93
C MET A 1 -5.26 -4.79 -25.96
N SER A 2 -4.95 -4.16 -24.83
CA SER A 2 -4.65 -2.72 -24.77
C SER A 2 -3.32 -2.45 -25.49
N ARG A 3 -3.26 -1.43 -26.35
CA ARG A 3 -2.05 -1.05 -27.08
C ARG A 3 -1.27 0.00 -26.27
N PRO A 4 0.07 -0.04 -26.26
CA PRO A 4 0.88 1.02 -25.66
C PRO A 4 0.55 2.37 -26.30
N TRP A 5 0.20 3.36 -25.48
CA TRP A 5 -0.11 4.71 -25.95
C TRP A 5 1.15 5.56 -25.93
N LYS A 6 1.51 6.19 -27.05
CA LYS A 6 2.69 7.05 -27.16
C LYS A 6 2.35 8.47 -26.71
N HIS A 7 3.08 8.99 -25.73
CA HIS A 7 2.87 10.36 -25.26
C HIS A 7 3.30 11.39 -26.32
N PRO A 8 2.44 12.36 -26.71
CA PRO A 8 2.68 13.23 -27.85
C PRO A 8 3.89 14.17 -27.67
N LYS A 9 4.15 14.62 -26.43
CA LYS A 9 5.26 15.54 -26.13
C LYS A 9 6.60 14.85 -25.88
N THR A 10 6.60 13.65 -25.30
CA THR A 10 7.82 12.99 -24.80
C THR A 10 8.22 11.77 -25.61
N GLY A 11 7.32 11.27 -26.45
CA GLY A 11 7.48 10.04 -27.23
C GLY A 11 7.51 8.76 -26.40
N ILE A 12 7.41 8.85 -25.07
CA ILE A 12 7.48 7.71 -24.15
C ILE A 12 6.13 6.97 -24.19
N TYR A 13 6.18 5.65 -24.32
CA TYR A 13 5.00 4.81 -24.26
C TYR A 13 4.46 4.66 -22.83
N GLN A 14 3.14 4.58 -22.71
CA GLN A 14 2.44 4.40 -21.46
C GLN A 14 1.36 3.32 -21.59
N LEU A 15 1.17 2.55 -20.53
CA LEU A 15 -0.05 1.78 -20.29
C LEU A 15 -1.10 2.73 -19.72
N ARG A 16 -2.30 2.71 -20.27
CA ARG A 16 -3.48 3.39 -19.73
C ARG A 16 -4.59 2.38 -19.54
N LYS A 17 -5.15 2.31 -18.34
CA LYS A 17 -6.24 1.37 -18.05
C LYS A 17 -7.22 1.97 -17.06
N ALA A 18 -8.50 1.88 -17.38
CA ALA A 18 -9.56 2.29 -16.46
C ALA A 18 -9.54 1.37 -15.23
N VAL A 19 -9.66 1.97 -14.04
CA VAL A 19 -9.78 1.23 -12.78
C VAL A 19 -11.17 0.59 -12.72
N PRO A 20 -11.27 -0.73 -12.47
CA PRO A 20 -12.52 -1.44 -12.26
C PRO A 20 -13.37 -0.78 -11.17
N GLU A 21 -14.69 -0.75 -11.35
CA GLU A 21 -15.59 0.05 -10.51
C GLU A 21 -15.54 -0.34 -9.03
N ASP A 22 -15.45 -1.63 -8.76
CA ASP A 22 -15.25 -2.24 -7.44
C ASP A 22 -13.97 -1.75 -6.75
N LEU A 23 -12.93 -1.44 -7.53
CA LEU A 23 -11.63 -1.01 -7.02
C LEU A 23 -11.46 0.51 -6.94
N ARG A 24 -12.36 1.32 -7.52
CA ARG A 24 -12.21 2.79 -7.55
C ARG A 24 -12.14 3.41 -6.16
N LYS A 25 -12.88 2.87 -5.19
CA LYS A 25 -12.86 3.36 -3.80
C LYS A 25 -11.53 3.05 -3.10
N LEU A 26 -10.94 1.88 -3.38
CA LEU A 26 -9.67 1.44 -2.78
C LEU A 26 -8.46 2.13 -3.43
N VAL A 27 -8.47 2.27 -4.76
CA VAL A 27 -7.38 2.88 -5.54
C VAL A 27 -7.44 4.42 -5.49
N GLY A 28 -8.62 5.00 -5.27
CA GLY A 28 -8.83 6.45 -5.19
C GLY A 28 -8.78 7.18 -6.54
N LYS A 29 -8.75 6.44 -7.66
CA LYS A 29 -8.63 6.99 -9.03
C LYS A 29 -9.53 6.23 -10.01
N ARG A 30 -9.84 6.87 -11.14
CA ARG A 30 -10.65 6.28 -12.23
C ARG A 30 -9.83 5.64 -13.35
N GLU A 31 -8.58 6.06 -13.54
CA GLU A 31 -7.67 5.54 -14.56
C GLU A 31 -6.26 5.45 -13.96
N GLU A 32 -5.58 4.35 -14.26
CA GLU A 32 -4.15 4.17 -13.99
C GLU A 32 -3.33 4.42 -15.25
N LYS A 33 -2.22 5.16 -15.06
CA LYS A 33 -1.26 5.51 -16.11
C LYS A 33 0.12 5.07 -15.67
N VAL A 34 0.68 4.10 -16.36
CA VAL A 34 2.02 3.57 -16.06
C VAL A 34 2.94 3.91 -17.22
N SER A 35 4.01 4.66 -16.93
CA SER A 35 5.06 4.94 -17.93
C SER A 35 5.87 3.68 -18.21
N LEU A 36 6.05 3.33 -19.49
CA LEU A 36 6.88 2.20 -19.90
C LEU A 36 8.35 2.59 -20.06
N GLN A 37 8.69 3.87 -19.86
CA GLN A 37 10.05 4.40 -19.89
C GLN A 37 10.85 4.04 -21.16
N THR A 38 10.17 3.87 -22.30
CA THR A 38 10.80 3.60 -23.59
C THR A 38 10.09 4.34 -24.72
N ARG A 39 10.85 4.65 -25.78
CA ARG A 39 10.37 5.22 -27.04
C ARG A 39 10.37 4.18 -28.18
N ASP A 40 10.96 3.01 -27.97
CA ASP A 40 10.99 1.93 -28.96
C ASP A 40 9.66 1.16 -28.93
N PRO A 41 8.93 1.07 -30.06
CA PRO A 41 7.68 0.31 -30.13
C PRO A 41 7.84 -1.19 -29.81
N ALA A 42 8.96 -1.82 -30.15
CA ALA A 42 9.16 -3.25 -29.88
C ALA A 42 9.32 -3.50 -28.38
N GLU A 43 10.23 -2.76 -27.74
CA GLU A 43 10.40 -2.78 -26.29
C GLU A 43 9.13 -2.36 -25.55
N ALA A 44 8.40 -1.35 -26.04
CA ALA A 44 7.14 -0.91 -25.45
C ALA A 44 6.09 -2.01 -25.42
N LYS A 45 6.00 -2.86 -26.45
CA LYS A 45 5.06 -3.98 -26.47
C LYS A 45 5.36 -4.98 -25.36
N VAL A 46 6.64 -5.30 -25.13
CA VAL A 46 7.08 -6.22 -24.08
C VAL A 46 6.82 -5.61 -22.70
N ARG A 47 7.29 -4.39 -22.46
CA ARG A 47 7.11 -3.68 -21.18
C ARG A 47 5.63 -3.47 -20.85
N HIS A 48 4.80 -3.22 -21.86
CA HIS A 48 3.36 -3.08 -21.66
C HIS A 48 2.71 -4.38 -21.19
N ALA A 49 3.10 -5.53 -21.74
CA ALA A 49 2.58 -6.83 -21.29
C ALA A 49 2.93 -7.09 -19.81
N ASN A 50 4.18 -6.82 -19.42
CA ASN A 50 4.64 -6.97 -18.04
C ASN A 50 3.91 -6.00 -17.09
N ALA A 51 3.88 -4.70 -17.43
CA ALA A 51 3.20 -3.69 -16.62
C ALA A 51 1.69 -3.97 -16.49
N LEU A 52 1.06 -4.53 -17.52
CA LEU A 52 -0.35 -4.94 -17.47
C LEU A 52 -0.54 -6.13 -16.52
N ALA A 53 0.33 -7.14 -16.59
CA ALA A 53 0.27 -8.30 -15.70
C ALA A 53 0.48 -7.90 -14.22
N GLU A 54 1.45 -7.03 -13.95
CA GLU A 54 1.68 -6.48 -12.60
C GLU A 54 0.48 -5.68 -12.09
N LEU A 55 -0.13 -4.86 -12.95
CA LEU A 55 -1.32 -4.07 -12.60
C LEU A 55 -2.50 -4.99 -12.27
N GLU A 56 -2.74 -6.02 -13.07
CA GLU A 56 -3.79 -7.01 -12.81
C GLU A 56 -3.54 -7.81 -11.54
N ALA A 57 -2.29 -8.24 -11.29
CA ALA A 57 -1.93 -8.92 -10.05
C ALA A 57 -2.18 -8.03 -8.82
N ARG A 58 -1.83 -6.75 -8.90
CA ARG A 58 -2.13 -5.78 -7.83
C ARG A 58 -3.63 -5.65 -7.60
N TRP A 59 -4.42 -5.53 -8.66
CA TRP A 59 -5.88 -5.45 -8.56
C TRP A 59 -6.51 -6.74 -8.03
N ALA A 60 -5.99 -7.90 -8.42
CA ALA A 60 -6.42 -9.19 -7.85
C ALA A 60 -6.13 -9.24 -6.34
N ASN A 61 -4.96 -8.80 -5.91
CA ASN A 61 -4.62 -8.72 -4.48
C ASN A 61 -5.54 -7.76 -3.71
N LEU A 62 -5.87 -6.60 -4.29
CA LEU A 62 -6.83 -5.68 -3.66
C LEU A 62 -8.22 -6.29 -3.50
N ARG A 63 -8.65 -7.13 -4.45
CA ARG A 63 -9.93 -7.85 -4.35
C ARG A 63 -9.89 -8.99 -3.33
N ALA A 64 -8.79 -9.71 -3.26
CA ALA A 64 -8.59 -10.77 -2.27
C ALA A 64 -8.63 -10.21 -0.83
N GLY A 65 -8.29 -8.92 -0.67
CA GLY A 65 -8.27 -8.25 0.62
C GLY A 65 -7.03 -8.62 1.44
N PRO A 66 -6.94 -8.11 2.68
CA PRO A 66 -5.83 -8.42 3.57
C PRO A 66 -5.82 -9.90 3.94
N VAL A 67 -4.67 -10.54 3.76
CA VAL A 67 -4.44 -11.92 4.23
C VAL A 67 -3.99 -11.83 5.68
N PRO A 68 -4.67 -12.51 6.63
CA PRO A 68 -4.21 -12.54 8.01
C PRO A 68 -2.86 -13.27 8.07
N LEU A 69 -1.88 -12.65 8.73
CA LEU A 69 -0.59 -13.28 8.98
C LEU A 69 -0.67 -14.10 10.26
N THR A 70 -0.06 -15.28 10.26
CA THR A 70 0.22 -15.99 11.52
C THR A 70 1.26 -15.21 12.33
N GLU A 71 1.30 -15.41 13.65
CA GLU A 71 2.31 -14.80 14.53
C GLU A 71 3.73 -15.10 14.06
N ARG A 72 3.98 -16.32 13.59
CA ARG A 72 5.28 -16.75 13.07
C ARG A 72 5.67 -16.00 11.80
N GLU A 73 4.73 -15.75 10.89
CA GLU A 73 4.99 -15.00 9.66
C GLU A 73 5.20 -13.52 9.97
N ALA A 74 4.36 -12.93 10.82
CA ALA A 74 4.52 -11.57 11.29
C ALA A 74 5.90 -11.37 11.95
N HIS A 75 6.32 -12.29 12.82
CA HIS A 75 7.63 -12.26 13.45
C HIS A 75 8.77 -12.35 12.42
N ARG A 76 8.69 -13.27 11.46
CA ARG A 76 9.69 -13.40 10.38
C ARG A 76 9.84 -12.11 9.59
N PHE A 77 8.74 -11.44 9.25
CA PHE A 77 8.80 -10.14 8.56
C PHE A 77 9.40 -9.05 9.47
N ALA A 78 9.06 -9.06 10.76
CA ALA A 78 9.59 -8.12 11.73
C ALA A 78 11.11 -8.28 11.93
N THR A 79 11.67 -9.50 11.82
CA THR A 79 13.12 -9.74 11.95
C THR A 79 13.93 -8.90 10.96
N VAL A 80 13.48 -8.79 9.71
CA VAL A 80 14.20 -7.99 8.69
C VAL A 80 14.26 -6.51 9.08
N ALA A 81 13.14 -5.96 9.56
CA ALA A 81 13.08 -4.57 10.02
C ALA A 81 13.92 -4.36 11.28
N HIS A 82 13.88 -5.32 12.21
CA HIS A 82 14.70 -5.35 13.42
C HIS A 82 16.20 -5.33 13.09
N ASP A 83 16.65 -6.20 12.20
CA ASP A 83 18.07 -6.32 11.87
C ASP A 83 18.61 -5.04 11.21
N GLN A 84 17.83 -4.47 10.29
CA GLN A 84 18.15 -3.17 9.67
C GLN A 84 18.24 -2.04 10.70
N TRP A 85 17.32 -2.02 11.66
CA TRP A 85 17.32 -1.04 12.75
C TRP A 85 18.59 -1.18 13.60
N LEU A 86 18.90 -2.39 14.06
CA LEU A 86 20.07 -2.64 14.91
C LEU A 86 21.37 -2.26 14.19
N GLU A 87 21.51 -2.55 12.90
CA GLU A 87 22.70 -2.15 12.15
C GLU A 87 22.82 -0.62 12.06
N GLN A 88 21.71 0.08 11.80
CA GLN A 88 21.72 1.54 11.65
C GLN A 88 22.11 2.28 12.94
N TYR A 89 21.71 1.76 14.10
CA TYR A 89 21.92 2.41 15.40
C TYR A 89 22.89 1.64 16.31
N ARG A 90 23.69 0.74 15.74
CA ARG A 90 24.54 -0.20 16.47
C ARG A 90 25.42 0.46 17.52
N ASP A 91 26.15 1.50 17.12
CA ASP A 91 27.10 2.19 18.01
C ASP A 91 26.42 3.22 18.93
N ASN A 92 25.24 3.72 18.54
CA ASN A 92 24.52 4.75 19.28
C ASN A 92 23.00 4.48 19.33
N PRO A 93 22.52 3.47 20.08
CA PRO A 93 21.11 3.09 20.11
C PRO A 93 20.17 4.21 20.58
N SER A 94 20.66 5.12 21.42
CA SER A 94 19.87 6.24 21.94
C SER A 94 19.56 7.33 20.91
N GLN A 95 20.19 7.32 19.73
CA GLN A 95 19.91 8.28 18.66
C GLN A 95 18.72 7.88 17.78
N GLN A 96 18.03 6.77 18.10
CA GLN A 96 16.81 6.40 17.41
C GLN A 96 15.71 7.45 17.64
N THR A 97 15.14 7.99 16.56
CA THR A 97 14.04 8.97 16.60
C THR A 97 12.79 8.48 15.87
N ASN A 98 12.84 7.27 15.29
CA ASN A 98 11.76 6.72 14.47
C ASN A 98 10.51 6.34 15.26
N TRP A 99 10.64 6.09 16.57
CA TRP A 99 9.51 5.78 17.43
C TRP A 99 8.90 7.06 18.00
N ASP A 100 7.70 7.41 17.52
CA ASP A 100 6.91 8.47 18.11
C ASP A 100 6.33 8.00 19.45
N THR A 101 6.97 8.40 20.55
CA THR A 101 6.56 8.04 21.91
C THR A 101 5.20 8.63 22.29
N VAL A 102 4.85 9.80 21.74
CA VAL A 102 3.53 10.43 21.95
C VAL A 102 2.44 9.62 21.25
N ALA A 103 2.72 9.13 20.04
CA ALA A 103 1.82 8.20 19.36
C ALA A 103 1.73 6.85 20.10
N GLY A 104 2.83 6.37 20.65
CA GLY A 104 2.89 5.14 21.47
C GLY A 104 1.93 5.18 22.66
N ASP A 105 1.99 6.25 23.46
CA ASP A 105 1.08 6.45 24.60
C ASP A 105 -0.39 6.48 24.18
N ARG A 106 -0.68 7.04 22.99
CA ARG A 106 -2.04 7.11 22.46
C ARG A 106 -2.55 5.76 21.95
N LEU A 107 -1.68 4.97 21.33
CA LEU A 107 -2.02 3.70 20.68
C LEU A 107 -2.07 2.52 21.65
N PHE A 108 -1.17 2.51 22.64
CA PHE A 108 -0.99 1.42 23.60
C PHE A 108 -1.28 1.82 25.05
N GLY A 109 -1.72 3.05 25.29
CA GLY A 109 -2.19 3.50 26.59
C GLY A 109 -3.45 2.75 27.07
N PRO A 110 -3.88 2.98 28.32
CA PRO A 110 -5.06 2.31 28.87
C PRO A 110 -6.28 2.55 27.97
N PRO A 111 -7.16 1.53 27.81
CA PRO A 111 -8.33 1.65 26.96
C PRO A 111 -9.14 2.87 27.39
N ARG A 112 -9.51 3.71 26.42
CA ARG A 112 -10.35 4.89 26.70
C ARG A 112 -11.65 4.41 27.34
N PRO A 113 -12.07 4.99 28.49
CA PRO A 113 -13.33 4.63 29.11
C PRO A 113 -14.43 4.89 28.09
N GLU A 114 -15.16 3.82 27.75
CA GLU A 114 -16.31 3.88 26.87
C GLU A 114 -17.30 4.88 27.48
N LYS A 115 -17.68 5.92 26.74
CA LYS A 115 -18.76 6.82 27.17
C LYS A 115 -20.07 6.02 27.13
N ARG A 116 -20.35 5.25 28.19
CA ARG A 116 -21.68 4.69 28.43
C ARG A 116 -22.64 5.84 28.71
N SER A 117 -23.34 6.28 27.68
CA SER A 117 -24.52 7.13 27.83
C SER A 117 -25.62 6.29 28.47
N TRP A 118 -25.77 6.40 29.78
CA TRP A 118 -26.93 5.88 30.49
C TRP A 118 -28.16 6.70 30.06
N LEU A 119 -29.03 6.13 29.24
CA LEU A 119 -30.38 6.64 29.04
C LEU A 119 -31.22 6.18 30.24
N PRO A 120 -31.88 7.07 31.00
CA PRO A 120 -32.77 6.65 32.07
C PRO A 120 -33.97 5.93 31.46
N LEU A 121 -34.23 4.71 31.92
CA LEU A 121 -35.48 3.99 31.64
C LEU A 121 -36.62 4.75 32.33
N SER A 122 -37.40 5.49 31.55
CA SER A 122 -38.66 6.08 32.00
C SER A 122 -39.65 4.95 32.31
N GLY A 123 -39.89 4.70 33.60
CA GLY A 123 -40.91 3.78 34.09
C GLY A 123 -42.32 4.30 33.81
N HIS A 124 -43.20 3.38 33.41
CA HIS A 124 -44.64 3.56 33.25
C HIS A 124 -45.38 3.61 34.58
#